data_AF-A0A1R2CMJ4-F1
#
_entry.id   AF-A0A1R2CMJ4-F1
#
_cell.length_a   1.000
_cell.length_b   1.000
_cell.length_c   1.000
_cell.angle_alpha   90.00
_cell.angle_beta   90.00
_cell.angle_gamma   90.00
#
_symmetry.space_group_name_H-M   'P 1'
#
loop_
_entity.id
_entity.type
_entity.pdbx_description
1 polymer ?
#
loop_
_entity_poly.entity_id
_entity_poly.type
_entity_poly.pdbx_seq_one_letter_code
_entity_poly.pdbx_strand_id
1 'polypeptide(L)'
;MEHHVKEFELPKGSVKMDKCMKIFHGENELLIADFLGEKVLLKKPSDRMYHDVNLEIFIFYFKTHRNLANCLGYIQIKSERYLVFDYQTMSLKNFKNICQDSASKEKIRRNLMNVFEFLYLQGIYIERLSLEDIVIDDTNDIKIYNLGGTTYNTAYNQEEKILHDEVLNHLLENFN
;
A
#
# COMPACT_ATOMS: atom_id res chain seq x y z
N MET A 1 -10.70 -4.91 -15.90
CA MET A 1 -10.17 -4.03 -14.84
C MET A 1 -11.13 -2.87 -14.54
N GLU A 2 -11.47 -2.03 -15.53
CA GLU A 2 -12.28 -0.81 -15.33
C GLU A 2 -13.67 -1.02 -14.69
N HIS A 3 -14.39 -2.10 -15.03
CA HIS A 3 -15.72 -2.37 -14.45
C HIS A 3 -15.64 -2.60 -12.93
N HIS A 4 -14.66 -3.38 -12.49
CA HIS A 4 -14.42 -3.70 -11.08
C HIS A 4 -13.89 -2.52 -10.29
N VAL A 5 -13.08 -1.67 -10.93
CA VAL A 5 -12.64 -0.42 -10.32
C VAL A 5 -13.89 0.38 -9.92
N LYS A 6 -14.87 0.59 -10.79
CA LYS A 6 -16.08 1.35 -10.44
C LYS A 6 -16.87 0.80 -9.24
N GLU A 7 -16.86 -0.51 -9.01
CA GLU A 7 -17.52 -1.13 -7.85
C GLU A 7 -16.82 -0.80 -6.52
N PHE A 8 -15.53 -0.44 -6.59
CA PHE A 8 -14.73 -0.03 -5.44
C PHE A 8 -14.77 1.48 -5.17
N GLU A 9 -15.57 2.24 -5.95
CA GLU A 9 -15.77 3.67 -5.71
C GLU A 9 -16.69 3.88 -4.51
N LEU A 10 -16.20 4.63 -3.52
CA LEU A 10 -17.00 5.03 -2.38
C LEU A 10 -18.05 6.08 -2.80
N PRO A 11 -19.23 6.11 -2.15
CA PRO A 11 -20.26 7.08 -2.45
C PRO A 11 -19.74 8.52 -2.38
N LYS A 12 -20.15 9.35 -3.33
CA LYS A 12 -19.77 10.77 -3.35
C LYS A 12 -20.21 11.48 -2.06
N GLY A 13 -19.30 12.28 -1.50
CA GLY A 13 -19.54 13.02 -0.26
C GLY A 13 -19.46 12.18 1.03
N SER A 14 -19.11 10.89 0.93
CA SER A 14 -18.92 10.04 2.10
C SER A 14 -17.67 10.40 2.91
N VAL A 15 -16.67 10.99 2.26
CA VAL A 15 -15.43 11.52 2.87
C VAL A 15 -15.52 13.04 2.97
N LYS A 16 -15.30 13.57 4.19
CA LYS A 16 -15.34 15.02 4.48
C LYS A 16 -13.95 15.63 4.34
N MET A 17 -13.74 16.37 3.25
CA MET A 17 -12.44 16.98 2.90
C MET A 17 -12.20 18.34 3.55
N ASP A 18 -13.24 18.99 4.06
CA ASP A 18 -13.17 20.32 4.71
C ASP A 18 -12.37 20.31 6.03
N LYS A 19 -12.16 19.13 6.61
CA LYS A 19 -11.42 18.91 7.86
C LYS A 19 -10.17 18.05 7.68
N CYS A 20 -9.64 17.96 6.46
CA CYS A 20 -8.50 17.10 6.20
C CYS A 20 -7.20 17.67 6.79
N MET A 21 -6.36 16.81 7.36
CA MET A 21 -5.00 17.15 7.77
C MET A 21 -4.02 16.51 6.80
N LYS A 22 -3.12 17.32 6.21
CA LYS A 22 -2.04 16.81 5.38
C LYS A 22 -0.87 16.34 6.25
N ILE A 23 -0.33 15.18 5.92
CA ILE A 23 0.85 14.60 6.55
C ILE A 23 1.76 13.99 5.48
N PHE A 24 3.00 13.73 5.85
CA PHE A 24 3.98 13.09 4.97
C PHE A 24 4.54 11.84 5.64
N HIS A 25 4.65 10.76 4.86
CA HIS A 25 5.35 9.55 5.25
C HIS A 25 6.44 9.30 4.21
N GLY A 26 7.67 9.73 4.53
CA GLY A 26 8.72 9.84 3.53
C GLY A 26 8.36 10.88 2.47
N GLU A 27 8.47 10.51 1.19
CA GLU A 27 8.05 11.31 0.04
C GLU A 27 6.53 11.25 -0.24
N ASN A 28 5.80 10.36 0.44
CA ASN A 28 4.38 10.15 0.18
C ASN A 28 3.51 11.18 0.93
N GLU A 29 2.75 11.98 0.19
CA GLU A 29 1.70 12.86 0.74
C GLU A 29 0.44 12.04 1.07
N LEU A 30 -0.02 12.15 2.31
CA LEU A 30 -1.25 11.53 2.80
C LEU A 30 -2.17 12.59 3.39
N LEU A 31 -3.48 12.34 3.35
CA LEU A 31 -4.46 13.18 4.03
C LEU A 31 -5.22 12.34 5.07
N ILE A 32 -5.36 12.85 6.28
CA ILE A 32 -6.30 12.29 7.26
C ILE A 32 -7.65 12.98 7.05
N ALA A 33 -8.72 12.21 6.90
CA ALA A 33 -10.08 12.72 6.72
C ALA A 33 -11.09 11.95 7.59
N ASP A 34 -12.34 12.44 7.61
CA ASP A 34 -13.48 11.78 8.25
C ASP A 34 -14.30 11.03 7.18
N PHE A 35 -14.56 9.76 7.42
CA PHE A 35 -15.45 8.91 6.64
C PHE A 35 -16.48 8.30 7.57
N LEU A 36 -17.74 8.75 7.46
CA LEU A 36 -18.85 8.29 8.29
C LEU A 36 -18.60 8.39 9.82
N GLY A 37 -17.83 9.38 10.28
CA GLY A 37 -17.49 9.57 11.70
C GLY A 37 -16.20 8.88 12.15
N GLU A 38 -15.57 8.09 11.27
CA GLU A 38 -14.29 7.43 11.52
C GLU A 38 -13.14 8.15 10.81
N LYS A 39 -11.95 8.09 11.39
CA LYS A 39 -10.74 8.61 10.71
C LYS A 39 -10.30 7.64 9.62
N VAL A 40 -9.94 8.19 8.47
CA VAL A 40 -9.36 7.45 7.34
C VAL A 40 -8.11 8.16 6.82
N LEU A 41 -7.23 7.40 6.15
CA LEU A 41 -6.13 7.93 5.37
C LEU A 41 -6.48 7.93 3.90
N LEU A 42 -6.22 9.06 3.25
CA LEU A 42 -6.35 9.23 1.82
C LEU A 42 -4.96 9.31 1.22
N LYS A 43 -4.72 8.47 0.21
CA LYS A 43 -3.49 8.45 -0.55
C LYS A 43 -3.82 8.67 -2.01
N LYS A 44 -3.16 9.63 -2.65
CA LYS A 44 -3.23 9.71 -4.12
C LYS A 44 -2.56 8.46 -4.70
N PRO A 45 -3.18 7.77 -5.66
CA PRO A 45 -2.50 6.73 -6.42
C PRO A 45 -1.18 7.25 -6.99
N SER A 46 -0.21 6.37 -7.18
CA SER A 46 1.07 6.83 -7.69
C SER A 46 0.98 7.18 -9.18
N ASP A 47 1.31 8.43 -9.52
CA ASP A 47 1.42 8.90 -10.91
C ASP A 47 2.79 8.55 -11.54
N ARG A 48 3.50 7.55 -11.00
CA ARG A 48 4.82 7.16 -11.52
C ARG A 48 4.68 6.70 -12.98
N MET A 49 5.67 7.05 -13.80
CA MET A 49 5.66 7.08 -15.28
C MET A 49 5.25 5.76 -16.00
N TYR A 50 5.14 4.64 -15.27
CA TYR A 50 4.77 3.31 -15.79
C TYR A 50 3.55 2.70 -15.07
N HIS A 51 2.85 3.46 -14.25
CA HIS A 51 1.75 2.96 -13.44
C HIS A 51 0.37 3.19 -14.06
N ASP A 52 -0.37 2.11 -14.26
CA ASP A 52 -1.82 2.20 -14.37
C ASP A 52 -2.39 2.42 -12.96
N VAL A 53 -2.90 3.62 -12.69
CA VAL A 53 -3.63 3.95 -11.45
C VAL A 53 -4.75 2.96 -11.18
N ASN A 54 -5.39 2.42 -12.23
CA ASN A 54 -6.43 1.41 -12.08
C ASN A 54 -5.89 0.06 -11.61
N LEU A 55 -4.62 -0.26 -11.88
CA LEU A 55 -3.99 -1.49 -11.39
C LEU A 55 -3.82 -1.43 -9.87
N GLU A 56 -3.32 -0.31 -9.32
CA GLU A 56 -3.18 -0.19 -7.87
C GLU A 56 -4.54 -0.32 -7.17
N ILE A 57 -5.57 0.34 -7.70
CA ILE A 57 -6.94 0.23 -7.20
C ILE A 57 -7.46 -1.22 -7.32
N PHE A 58 -7.22 -1.87 -8.46
CA PHE A 58 -7.64 -3.25 -8.72
C PHE A 58 -6.98 -4.24 -7.75
N ILE A 59 -5.69 -4.07 -7.46
CA ILE A 59 -4.97 -4.94 -6.51
C ILE A 59 -5.63 -4.82 -5.13
N PHE A 60 -5.85 -3.61 -4.63
CA PHE A 60 -6.47 -3.41 -3.32
C PHE A 60 -7.94 -3.88 -3.27
N TYR A 61 -8.67 -3.80 -4.38
CA TYR A 61 -10.03 -4.32 -4.45
C TYR A 61 -10.09 -5.85 -4.38
N PHE A 62 -9.23 -6.55 -5.12
CA PHE A 62 -9.31 -8.01 -5.25
C PHE A 62 -8.43 -8.79 -4.28
N LYS A 63 -7.38 -8.19 -3.72
CA LYS A 63 -6.36 -8.89 -2.96
C LYS A 63 -6.37 -8.45 -1.51
N THR A 64 -6.86 -9.34 -0.66
CA THR A 64 -6.79 -9.18 0.79
C THR A 64 -5.61 -9.96 1.34
N HIS A 65 -4.72 -9.31 2.07
CA HIS A 65 -3.62 -9.97 2.78
C HIS A 65 -3.33 -9.24 4.08
N ARG A 66 -2.95 -9.97 5.14
CA ARG A 66 -2.73 -9.39 6.48
C ARG A 66 -1.65 -8.30 6.54
N ASN A 67 -0.75 -8.27 5.55
CA ASN A 67 0.34 -7.30 5.43
C ASN A 67 0.13 -6.27 4.31
N LEU A 68 -1.07 -6.22 3.71
CA LEU A 68 -1.51 -5.09 2.91
C LEU A 68 -2.37 -4.18 3.80
N ALA A 69 -2.30 -2.87 3.56
CA ALA A 69 -3.18 -1.92 4.24
C ALA A 69 -4.65 -2.19 3.86
N ASN A 70 -5.56 -2.02 4.81
CA ASN A 70 -6.97 -2.24 4.58
C ASN A 70 -7.56 -1.08 3.78
N CYS A 71 -7.70 -1.27 2.47
CA CYS A 71 -8.29 -0.28 1.58
C CYS A 71 -9.82 -0.46 1.55
N LEU A 72 -10.53 0.60 1.94
CA LEU A 72 -11.99 0.63 1.99
C LEU A 72 -12.60 0.89 0.60
N GLY A 73 -11.82 1.48 -0.31
CA GLY A 73 -12.26 1.90 -1.63
C GLY A 73 -11.39 3.02 -2.17
N TYR A 74 -11.82 3.62 -3.28
CA TYR A 74 -11.31 4.91 -3.72
C TYR A 74 -12.43 5.94 -3.78
N ILE A 75 -12.08 7.22 -3.70
CA ILE A 75 -13.02 8.32 -3.93
C ILE A 75 -12.48 9.25 -5.00
N GLN A 76 -13.37 9.70 -5.88
CA GLN A 76 -13.10 10.76 -6.86
C GLN A 76 -13.53 12.11 -6.28
N ILE A 77 -12.58 13.02 -6.09
CA ILE A 77 -12.84 14.39 -5.65
C ILE A 77 -12.34 15.33 -6.74
N LYS A 78 -13.27 16.04 -7.39
CA LYS A 78 -12.99 16.81 -8.61
C LYS A 78 -12.33 15.90 -9.65
N SER A 79 -11.14 16.26 -10.15
CA SER A 79 -10.36 15.49 -11.11
C SER A 79 -9.38 14.49 -10.48
N GLU A 80 -9.30 14.41 -9.14
CA GLU A 80 -8.32 13.57 -8.46
C GLU A 80 -8.96 12.33 -7.82
N ARG A 81 -8.23 11.22 -7.85
CA ARG A 81 -8.59 9.97 -7.16
C ARG A 81 -7.76 9.83 -5.89
N TYR A 82 -8.39 9.27 -4.87
CA TYR A 82 -7.75 8.94 -3.60
C TYR A 82 -8.14 7.53 -3.20
N LEU A 83 -7.16 6.67 -2.91
CA LEU A 83 -7.39 5.43 -2.18
C LEU A 83 -7.68 5.78 -0.72
N VAL A 84 -8.68 5.12 -0.15
CA VAL A 84 -9.16 5.35 1.22
C VAL A 84 -8.78 4.16 2.07
N PHE A 85 -7.97 4.37 3.09
CA PHE A 85 -7.50 3.33 4.01
C PHE A 85 -8.02 3.56 5.41
N ASP A 86 -8.26 2.47 6.13
CA ASP A 86 -8.56 2.52 7.56
C ASP A 86 -7.37 3.09 8.36
N TYR A 87 -7.59 4.21 9.06
CA TYR A 87 -6.57 4.88 9.85
C TYR A 87 -6.04 4.00 11.00
N GLN A 88 -6.89 3.17 11.61
CA GLN A 88 -6.50 2.32 12.74
C GLN A 88 -5.46 1.27 12.36
N THR A 89 -5.44 0.87 11.08
CA THR A 89 -4.46 -0.07 10.54
C THR A 89 -3.12 0.59 10.16
N MET A 90 -3.04 1.92 10.23
CA MET A 90 -1.89 2.69 9.78
C MET A 90 -1.39 3.62 10.89
N SER A 91 -0.73 3.02 11.89
CA SER A 91 0.13 3.81 12.78
C SER A 91 1.36 4.24 11.97
N LEU A 92 1.53 5.54 11.71
CA LEU A 92 2.68 6.09 10.98
C LEU A 92 3.91 6.14 11.88
N LYS A 93 4.24 5.02 12.52
CA LYS A 93 5.50 4.89 13.22
C LYS A 93 6.58 4.68 12.17
N ASN A 94 7.51 5.64 12.09
CA ASN A 94 8.67 5.52 11.24
C ASN A 94 9.45 4.24 11.57
N PHE A 95 9.71 3.44 10.54
CA PHE A 95 10.45 2.16 10.59
C PHE A 95 11.73 2.22 11.43
N LYS A 96 12.44 3.37 11.40
CA LYS A 96 13.70 3.59 12.14
C LYS A 96 13.58 3.39 13.66
N ASN A 97 12.39 3.48 14.24
CA ASN A 97 12.19 3.38 15.69
C ASN A 97 11.73 2.00 16.18
N ILE A 98 11.26 1.10 15.31
CA ILE A 98 10.58 -0.16 15.72
C ILE A 98 11.52 -1.37 15.70
N CYS A 99 12.64 -1.31 14.98
CA CYS A 99 13.56 -2.45 14.84
C CYS A 99 14.69 -2.43 15.88
N GLN A 100 14.39 -2.26 17.17
CA GLN A 100 15.46 -2.27 18.20
C GLN A 100 15.83 -3.68 18.67
N ASP A 101 14.93 -4.65 18.59
CA ASP A 101 15.20 -6.04 18.97
C ASP A 101 15.19 -7.00 17.76
N SER A 102 15.94 -8.09 17.88
CA SER A 102 16.12 -9.08 16.81
C SER A 102 14.86 -9.85 16.47
N ALA A 103 13.96 -10.08 17.44
CA ALA A 103 12.73 -10.82 17.20
C ALA A 103 11.73 -10.02 16.36
N SER A 104 11.60 -8.71 16.63
CA SER A 104 10.80 -7.79 15.82
C SER A 104 11.33 -7.67 14.39
N LYS A 105 12.67 -7.58 14.22
CA LYS A 105 13.30 -7.60 12.89
C LYS A 105 12.95 -8.87 12.11
N GLU A 106 13.11 -10.04 12.74
CA GLU A 106 12.82 -11.32 12.08
C GLU A 106 11.33 -11.48 11.74
N LYS A 107 10.43 -11.01 12.62
CA LYS A 107 8.99 -10.97 12.35
C LYS A 107 8.68 -10.13 11.11
N ILE A 108 9.28 -8.95 10.98
CA ILE A 108 9.10 -8.07 9.82
C ILE A 108 9.64 -8.71 8.55
N ARG A 109 10.85 -9.31 8.59
CA ARG A 109 11.44 -10.03 7.44
C ARG A 109 10.50 -11.12 6.92
N ARG A 110 10.00 -11.97 7.82
CA ARG A 110 9.05 -13.03 7.44
C ARG A 110 7.75 -12.46 6.85
N ASN A 111 7.21 -11.40 7.44
CA ASN A 111 5.99 -10.77 6.92
C ASN A 111 6.19 -10.17 5.51
N LEU A 112 7.37 -9.59 5.23
CA LEU A 112 7.73 -9.11 3.89
C LEU A 112 7.80 -10.25 2.89
N MET A 113 8.52 -11.33 3.23
CA MET A 113 8.61 -12.50 2.36
C MET A 113 7.23 -13.07 2.03
N ASN A 114 6.36 -13.19 3.03
CA ASN A 114 5.02 -13.73 2.85
C ASN A 114 4.16 -12.89 1.91
N VAL A 115 4.17 -11.56 2.04
CA VAL A 115 3.36 -10.69 1.16
C VAL A 115 3.91 -10.60 -0.25
N PHE A 116 5.25 -10.63 -0.40
CA PHE A 116 5.89 -10.68 -1.72
C PHE A 116 5.55 -12.00 -2.44
N GLU A 117 5.71 -13.13 -1.76
CA GLU A 117 5.33 -14.44 -2.31
C GLU A 117 3.84 -14.48 -2.68
N PHE A 118 2.97 -13.99 -1.79
CA PHE A 118 1.54 -13.89 -2.08
C PHE A 118 1.28 -13.09 -3.36
N LEU A 119 1.82 -11.88 -3.48
CA LEU A 119 1.61 -11.03 -4.65
C LEU A 119 2.14 -11.68 -5.94
N TYR A 120 3.34 -12.26 -5.88
CA TYR A 120 3.94 -12.99 -7.00
C TYR A 120 3.04 -14.15 -7.46
N LEU A 121 2.51 -14.97 -6.53
CA LEU A 121 1.59 -16.07 -6.86
C LEU A 121 0.26 -15.58 -7.45
N GLN A 122 -0.10 -14.31 -7.25
CA GLN A 122 -1.26 -13.68 -7.87
C GLN A 122 -0.95 -13.04 -9.23
N GLY A 123 0.27 -13.19 -9.75
CA GLY A 123 0.73 -12.54 -10.98
C GLY A 123 1.01 -11.04 -10.81
N ILE A 124 1.26 -10.59 -9.58
CA ILE A 124 1.59 -9.19 -9.27
C ILE A 124 3.08 -9.12 -8.95
N TYR A 125 3.81 -8.37 -9.77
CA TYR A 125 5.25 -8.18 -9.62
C TYR A 125 5.50 -6.80 -9.01
N ILE A 126 6.51 -6.72 -8.15
CA ILE A 126 6.88 -5.48 -7.46
C ILE A 126 8.18 -5.03 -8.08
N GLU A 127 8.14 -4.00 -8.89
CA GLU A 127 9.30 -3.41 -9.56
C GLU A 127 9.94 -2.32 -8.71
N ARG A 128 9.15 -1.67 -7.85
CA ARG A 128 9.63 -0.65 -6.93
C ARG A 128 8.79 -0.61 -5.67
N LEU A 129 9.46 -0.74 -4.53
CA LEU A 129 8.87 -0.52 -3.21
C LEU A 129 9.98 -0.04 -2.27
N SER A 130 9.72 1.01 -1.50
CA SER A 130 10.64 1.51 -0.47
C SER A 130 10.06 1.31 0.93
N LEU A 131 10.88 1.50 1.97
CA LEU A 131 10.39 1.49 3.35
C LEU A 131 9.35 2.59 3.63
N GLU A 132 9.30 3.63 2.81
CA GLU A 132 8.30 4.71 2.91
C GLU A 132 6.93 4.29 2.37
N ASP A 133 6.85 3.18 1.65
CA ASP A 133 5.61 2.60 1.10
C ASP A 133 4.94 1.60 2.06
N ILE A 134 5.55 1.43 3.24
CA ILE A 134 5.13 0.49 4.29
C ILE A 134 4.88 1.29 5.57
N VAL A 135 3.91 0.87 6.38
CA VAL A 135 3.72 1.36 7.76
C VAL A 135 3.74 0.19 8.73
N ILE A 136 3.90 0.48 10.03
CA ILE A 136 3.81 -0.54 11.07
C ILE A 136 2.61 -0.22 11.96
N ASP A 137 1.68 -1.16 12.06
CA ASP A 137 0.50 -1.00 12.89
C ASP A 137 0.81 -1.13 14.39
N ASP A 138 -0.22 -0.98 15.23
CA ASP A 138 -0.06 -1.07 16.68
C ASP A 138 0.25 -2.49 17.20
N THR A 139 0.16 -3.51 16.35
CA THR A 139 0.54 -4.90 16.65
C THR A 139 1.97 -5.24 16.24
N ASN A 140 2.74 -4.22 15.82
CA ASN A 140 4.06 -4.38 15.20
C ASN A 140 4.02 -5.30 13.96
N ASP A 141 2.95 -5.23 13.17
CA ASP A 141 2.88 -5.85 11.85
C ASP A 141 3.04 -4.78 10.76
N ILE A 142 3.71 -5.17 9.67
CA ILE A 142 3.83 -4.29 8.50
C ILE A 142 2.52 -4.24 7.72
N LYS A 143 2.26 -3.09 7.11
CA LYS A 143 1.20 -2.87 6.12
C LYS A 143 1.77 -2.12 4.93
N ILE A 144 1.77 -2.75 3.75
CA ILE A 144 2.09 -2.07 2.51
C ILE A 144 0.85 -1.31 2.04
N TYR A 145 0.97 0.00 1.88
CA TYR A 145 -0.15 0.87 1.50
C TYR A 145 0.04 1.53 0.13
N ASN A 146 1.26 1.48 -0.42
CA ASN A 146 1.58 2.02 -1.74
C ASN A 146 2.12 0.91 -2.64
N LEU A 147 1.37 0.60 -3.70
CA LEU A 147 1.72 -0.38 -4.71
C LEU A 147 1.95 0.28 -6.08
N GLY A 148 2.25 1.57 -6.07
CA GLY A 148 2.62 2.39 -7.22
C GLY A 148 3.98 2.08 -7.85
N GLY A 149 4.45 0.83 -7.74
CA GLY A 149 5.59 0.28 -8.46
C GLY A 149 5.38 -1.19 -8.83
N THR A 150 4.15 -1.60 -9.11
CA THR A 150 3.76 -2.97 -9.45
C THR A 150 3.27 -3.15 -10.88
N THR A 151 3.52 -4.32 -11.44
CA THR A 151 3.00 -4.77 -12.72
C THR A 151 2.16 -6.03 -12.54
N TYR A 152 1.31 -6.32 -13.53
CA TYR A 152 0.42 -7.48 -13.51
C TYR A 152 0.62 -8.32 -14.75
N ASN A 153 1.06 -9.56 -14.55
CA ASN A 153 1.27 -10.53 -15.61
C ASN A 153 0.83 -11.92 -15.13
N THR A 154 -0.02 -12.58 -15.92
CA THR A 154 -0.55 -13.92 -15.58
C THR A 154 0.30 -15.04 -16.15
N ALA A 155 1.20 -14.73 -17.10
CA ALA A 155 2.19 -15.66 -17.59
C ALA A 155 3.45 -15.55 -16.73
N TYR A 156 4.11 -16.69 -16.48
CA TYR A 156 5.41 -16.68 -15.80
C TYR A 156 6.42 -15.88 -16.63
N ASN A 157 7.03 -14.89 -15.98
CA ASN A 157 8.10 -14.09 -16.53
C ASN A 157 9.30 -14.11 -15.59
N GLN A 158 10.43 -14.60 -16.10
CA GLN A 158 11.66 -14.74 -15.33
C GLN A 158 12.30 -13.39 -14.98
N GLU A 159 12.23 -12.40 -15.88
CA GLU A 159 12.81 -11.07 -15.66
C GLU A 159 12.04 -10.32 -14.55
N GLU A 160 10.70 -10.35 -14.60
CA GLU A 160 9.86 -9.74 -13.57
C GLU A 160 10.04 -10.43 -12.20
N LYS A 161 10.27 -11.75 -12.18
CA LYS A 161 10.59 -12.48 -10.93
C LYS A 161 11.93 -12.05 -10.35
N ILE A 162 12.98 -11.95 -11.19
CA ILE A 162 14.30 -11.47 -10.73
C ILE A 162 14.17 -10.08 -10.10
N LEU A 163 13.52 -9.15 -10.79
CA LEU A 163 13.33 -7.79 -10.28
C LEU A 163 12.52 -7.77 -8.97
N HIS A 164 11.44 -8.56 -8.88
CA HIS A 164 10.64 -8.69 -7.66
C HIS A 164 11.47 -9.19 -6.46
N ASP A 165 12.34 -10.17 -6.70
CA ASP A 165 13.23 -10.71 -5.66
C ASP A 165 14.36 -9.72 -5.30
N GLU A 166 14.87 -8.96 -6.26
CA GLU A 166 15.84 -7.88 -6.02
C GLU A 166 15.26 -6.78 -5.13
N VAL A 167 14.02 -6.35 -5.36
CA VAL A 167 13.33 -5.37 -4.51
C VAL A 167 13.17 -5.91 -3.09
N LEU A 168 12.76 -7.18 -2.94
CA LEU A 168 12.64 -7.82 -1.63
C LEU A 168 13.99 -7.83 -0.91
N ASN A 169 15.05 -8.29 -1.58
CA ASN A 169 16.39 -8.38 -1.01
C ASN A 169 16.89 -7.00 -0.59
N HIS A 170 16.70 -5.97 -1.43
CA HIS A 170 17.07 -4.60 -1.09
C HIS A 170 16.34 -4.11 0.17
N LEU A 171 15.03 -4.35 0.29
CA LEU A 171 14.30 -4.01 1.51
C LEU A 171 14.88 -4.76 2.72
N LEU A 172 15.08 -6.08 2.60
CA LEU A 172 15.61 -6.95 3.64
C LEU A 172 17.01 -6.54 4.11
N GLU A 173 17.88 -6.04 3.23
CA GLU A 173 19.20 -5.52 3.58
C GLU A 173 19.11 -4.24 4.41
N ASN A 174 18.15 -3.37 4.10
CA ASN A 174 17.90 -2.14 4.86
C ASN A 174 17.31 -2.38 6.27
N PHE A 175 17.02 -3.64 6.66
CA PHE A 175 16.63 -4.01 8.04
C PHE A 175 17.80 -4.36 8.96
N ASN A 176 19.01 -4.56 8.42
CA ASN A 176 20.18 -4.96 9.21
C ASN A 176 20.75 -3.81 10.03
#